data_AF-A0AAD5FVW3-F1
#
_entry.id   AF-A0AAD5FVW3-F1
#
_cell.length_a   1.000
_cell.length_b   1.000
_cell.length_c   1.000
_cell.angle_alpha   90.00
_cell.angle_beta   90.00
_cell.angle_gamma   90.00
#
_symmetry.space_group_name_H-M   'P 1'
#
loop_
_entity.id
_entity.type
_entity.pdbx_description
1 polymer ?
#
loop_
_entity_poly.entity_id
_entity_poly.type
_entity_poly.pdbx_seq_one_letter_code
_entity_poly.pdbx_strand_id
1 'polypeptide(L)'
;MALLFNFKTFILGFVIYYTTYLHYYKCPSLTPIVELEQKILHPLSNQHSTLCELVNGGIDKAQPYVNKVHTFLDNNVHSHPLFIEYKVEEYIQCAQNRWSTYVYPLVQQLYQFTDVTETRVYDEVSAYYKQAEEFVHGKLKQD
;
A
#
# COMPACT_ATOMS: atom_id res chain seq x y z
N MET A 1 26.55 7.29 15.71
CA MET A 1 26.52 6.19 14.72
C MET A 1 25.23 5.36 14.80
N ALA A 2 24.09 5.93 15.21
CA ALA A 2 22.79 5.24 15.29
C ALA A 2 21.75 5.77 14.27
N LEU A 3 21.97 6.97 13.72
CA LEU A 3 21.04 7.63 12.79
C LEU A 3 20.98 6.97 11.40
N LEU A 4 22.09 6.39 10.92
CA LEU A 4 22.14 5.77 9.58
C LEU A 4 21.54 4.36 9.54
N PHE A 5 21.63 3.60 10.64
CA PHE A 5 20.91 2.33 10.77
C PHE A 5 19.39 2.57 10.79
N ASN A 6 18.95 3.66 11.40
CA ASN A 6 17.54 4.04 11.42
C ASN A 6 17.02 4.48 10.04
N PHE A 7 17.84 5.13 9.20
CA PHE A 7 17.37 5.61 7.90
C PHE A 7 17.05 4.47 6.93
N LYS A 8 17.89 3.43 6.86
CA LYS A 8 17.61 2.25 6.02
C LYS A 8 16.37 1.50 6.51
N THR A 9 16.24 1.32 7.82
CA THR A 9 15.05 0.69 8.43
C THR A 9 13.80 1.54 8.23
N PHE A 10 13.92 2.87 8.29
CA PHE A 10 12.85 3.81 8.03
C PHE A 10 12.40 3.78 6.57
N ILE A 11 13.34 3.75 5.61
CA ILE A 11 13.00 3.58 4.20
C ILE A 11 12.31 2.24 3.98
N LEU A 12 12.83 1.15 4.54
CA LEU A 12 12.22 -0.16 4.39
C LEU A 12 10.80 -0.17 4.98
N GLY A 13 10.61 0.41 6.17
CA GLY A 13 9.30 0.57 6.80
C GLY A 13 8.35 1.43 5.98
N PHE A 14 8.85 2.53 5.39
CA PHE A 14 8.08 3.38 4.50
C PHE A 14 7.67 2.66 3.22
N VAL A 15 8.57 1.88 2.62
CA VAL A 15 8.26 1.06 1.43
C VAL A 15 7.20 0.02 1.77
N ILE A 16 7.32 -0.68 2.90
CA ILE A 16 6.32 -1.66 3.35
C ILE A 16 4.97 -0.99 3.63
N TYR A 17 4.99 0.16 4.30
CA TYR A 17 3.79 0.96 4.54
C TYR A 17 3.13 1.39 3.22
N TYR A 18 3.92 1.87 2.27
CA TYR A 18 3.42 2.38 1.00
C TYR A 18 2.89 1.25 0.10
N THR A 19 3.53 0.07 0.09
CA THR A 19 3.02 -1.10 -0.65
C THR A 19 1.73 -1.63 -0.04
N THR A 20 1.60 -1.65 1.29
CA THR A 20 0.35 -2.03 1.96
C THR A 20 -0.76 -1.01 1.74
N TYR A 21 -0.46 0.28 1.81
CA TYR A 21 -1.38 1.36 1.41
C TYR A 21 -1.85 1.20 -0.04
N LEU A 22 -0.92 0.97 -0.98
CA LEU A 22 -1.28 0.75 -2.38
C LEU A 22 -2.19 -0.47 -2.53
N HIS A 23 -1.79 -1.62 -1.98
CA HIS A 23 -2.52 -2.88 -2.14
C HIS A 23 -3.91 -2.86 -1.49
N TYR A 24 -4.03 -2.39 -0.25
CA TYR A 24 -5.27 -2.47 0.52
C TYR A 24 -6.22 -1.28 0.33
N TYR A 25 -5.71 -0.11 -0.10
CA TYR A 25 -6.51 1.11 -0.19
C TYR A 25 -6.61 1.66 -1.62
N LYS A 26 -5.48 1.99 -2.28
CA LYS A 26 -5.50 2.63 -3.62
C LYS A 26 -5.88 1.69 -4.77
N CYS A 27 -5.30 0.50 -4.84
CA CYS A 27 -5.56 -0.44 -5.94
C CYS A 27 -7.04 -0.89 -6.02
N PRO A 28 -7.72 -1.23 -4.90
CA PRO A 28 -9.16 -1.52 -4.94
C PRO A 28 -10.03 -0.28 -5.21
N SER A 29 -9.59 0.93 -4.82
CA SER A 29 -10.31 2.17 -5.19
C SER A 29 -10.14 2.56 -6.67
N LEU A 30 -9.19 1.95 -7.39
CA LEU A 30 -8.92 2.20 -8.82
C LEU A 30 -9.65 1.22 -9.76
N THR A 31 -10.13 0.07 -9.26
CA THR A 31 -10.96 -0.88 -10.03
C THR A 31 -12.39 -0.34 -10.22
N PRO A 32 -13.00 -0.55 -11.41
CA PRO A 32 -14.00 0.37 -11.94
C PRO A 32 -15.36 0.12 -11.29
N ILE A 33 -16.05 1.17 -10.81
CA ILE A 33 -17.50 1.43 -11.02
C ILE A 33 -18.04 2.52 -10.06
N VAL A 34 -17.46 2.80 -8.89
CA VAL A 34 -18.23 3.59 -7.90
C VAL A 34 -18.10 5.12 -7.99
N GLU A 35 -17.01 5.74 -8.47
CA GLU A 35 -16.97 7.22 -8.57
C GLU A 35 -16.24 7.71 -9.83
N LEU A 36 -16.95 7.63 -10.97
CA LEU A 36 -16.53 8.23 -12.25
C LEU A 36 -16.42 9.78 -12.17
N GLU A 37 -16.95 10.41 -11.12
CA GLU A 37 -16.90 11.87 -10.94
C GLU A 37 -15.62 12.38 -10.25
N GLN A 38 -14.97 11.60 -9.38
CA GLN A 38 -13.69 12.01 -8.77
C GLN A 38 -12.48 11.70 -9.66
N LYS A 39 -12.66 10.86 -10.69
CA LYS A 39 -11.61 10.35 -11.57
C LYS A 39 -11.00 11.41 -12.50
N ILE A 40 -11.56 12.63 -12.55
CA ILE A 40 -11.03 13.75 -13.34
C ILE A 40 -10.02 14.61 -12.54
N LEU A 41 -9.93 14.44 -11.21
CA LEU A 41 -9.18 15.37 -10.35
C LEU A 41 -7.85 14.87 -9.77
N HIS A 42 -7.41 13.62 -10.03
CA HIS A 42 -6.09 13.16 -9.57
C HIS A 42 -5.08 12.97 -10.70
N PRO A 43 -4.09 13.89 -10.84
CA PRO A 43 -3.03 13.81 -11.86
C PRO A 43 -2.08 12.60 -11.69
N LEU A 44 -2.15 11.86 -10.57
CA LEU A 44 -1.36 10.64 -10.33
C LEU A 44 -2.00 9.34 -10.83
N SER A 45 -3.22 9.36 -11.36
CA SER A 45 -3.97 8.13 -11.70
C SER A 45 -3.19 7.13 -12.57
N ASN A 46 -2.42 7.64 -13.55
CA ASN A 46 -1.56 6.81 -14.41
C ASN A 46 -0.34 6.21 -13.68
N GLN A 47 0.24 6.92 -12.71
CA GLN A 47 1.38 6.40 -11.93
C GLN A 47 0.91 5.36 -10.91
N HIS A 48 -0.24 5.59 -10.28
CA HIS A 48 -0.85 4.61 -9.37
C HIS A 48 -1.30 3.35 -10.09
N SER A 49 -1.79 3.43 -11.34
CA SER A 49 -2.14 2.21 -12.10
C SER A 49 -0.94 1.31 -12.38
N THR A 50 0.21 1.88 -12.76
CA THR A 50 1.44 1.10 -13.00
C THR A 50 2.01 0.53 -11.70
N LEU A 51 1.95 1.28 -10.61
CA LEU A 51 2.35 0.79 -9.29
C LEU A 51 1.44 -0.35 -8.80
N CYS A 52 0.14 -0.26 -9.04
CA CYS A 52 -0.80 -1.32 -8.74
C CYS A 52 -0.55 -2.59 -9.56
N GLU A 53 -0.23 -2.44 -10.85
CA GLU A 53 0.14 -3.58 -11.69
C GLU A 53 1.43 -4.26 -11.18
N LEU A 54 2.43 -3.47 -10.77
CA LEU A 54 3.67 -3.98 -10.18
C LEU A 54 3.42 -4.73 -8.86
N VAL A 55 2.61 -4.16 -7.98
CA VAL A 55 2.26 -4.76 -6.68
C VAL A 55 1.48 -6.05 -6.90
N ASN A 56 0.46 -6.05 -7.76
CA ASN A 56 -0.34 -7.24 -8.06
C ASN A 56 0.52 -8.32 -8.74
N GLY A 57 1.36 -7.97 -9.71
CA GLY A 57 2.28 -8.93 -10.34
C GLY A 57 3.33 -9.50 -9.39
N GLY A 58 3.74 -8.73 -8.36
CA GLY A 58 4.58 -9.22 -7.28
C GLY A 58 3.87 -10.22 -6.38
N ILE A 59 2.60 -9.96 -6.06
CA ILE A 59 1.75 -10.85 -5.27
C ILE A 59 1.48 -12.15 -6.03
N ASP A 60 1.14 -12.09 -7.31
CA ASP A 60 0.88 -13.27 -8.13
C ASP A 60 2.09 -14.22 -8.20
N LYS A 61 3.32 -13.65 -8.21
CA LYS A 61 4.55 -14.44 -8.14
C LYS A 61 4.82 -15.04 -6.76
N ALA A 62 4.40 -14.38 -5.69
CA ALA A 62 4.55 -14.86 -4.32
C ALA A 62 3.45 -15.87 -3.92
N GLN A 63 2.26 -15.76 -4.52
CA GLN A 63 1.08 -16.58 -4.27
C GLN A 63 1.36 -18.09 -4.23
N PRO A 64 2.09 -18.71 -5.17
CA PRO A 64 2.37 -20.15 -5.11
C PRO A 64 3.22 -20.56 -3.90
N TYR A 65 4.08 -19.68 -3.37
CA TYR A 65 4.87 -19.96 -2.18
C TYR A 65 4.03 -19.82 -0.90
N VAL A 66 3.20 -18.79 -0.85
CA VAL A 66 2.24 -18.58 0.23
C VAL A 66 1.29 -19.79 0.32
N ASN A 67 0.76 -20.24 -0.81
CA ASN A 67 -0.10 -21.43 -0.87
C ASN A 67 0.60 -22.69 -0.36
N LYS A 68 1.88 -22.90 -0.71
CA LYS A 68 2.67 -24.03 -0.18
C LYS A 68 2.80 -23.99 1.33
N VAL A 69 3.02 -22.81 1.91
CA VAL A 69 3.11 -22.64 3.36
C VAL A 69 1.76 -22.88 4.02
N HIS A 70 0.66 -22.36 3.47
CA HIS A 70 -0.68 -22.63 3.97
C HIS A 70 -1.02 -24.11 3.91
N THR A 71 -0.76 -24.80 2.79
CA THR A 71 -0.96 -26.25 2.67
C THR A 71 -0.11 -27.03 3.68
N PHE A 72 1.12 -26.59 3.96
CA PHE A 72 1.95 -27.22 4.99
C PHE A 72 1.37 -27.02 6.41
N LEU A 73 0.92 -25.81 6.73
CA LEU A 73 0.27 -25.49 8.01
C LEU A 73 -1.04 -26.27 8.18
N ASP A 74 -1.87 -26.34 7.15
CA ASP A 74 -3.13 -27.09 7.19
C ASP A 74 -2.87 -28.57 7.48
N ASN A 75 -1.90 -29.16 6.78
CA ASN A 75 -1.61 -30.59 6.89
C ASN A 75 -0.92 -30.99 8.19
N ASN A 76 -0.17 -30.10 8.84
CA ASN A 76 0.66 -30.45 10.01
C ASN A 76 0.27 -29.74 11.31
N VAL A 77 -0.28 -28.53 11.22
CA VAL A 77 -0.61 -27.70 12.39
C VAL A 77 -2.11 -27.74 12.64
N HIS A 78 -2.94 -27.45 11.63
CA HIS A 78 -4.40 -27.39 11.81
C HIS A 78 -5.02 -28.78 11.99
N SER A 79 -4.40 -29.83 11.43
CA SER A 79 -4.79 -31.23 11.63
C SER A 79 -4.33 -31.82 12.97
N HIS A 80 -3.46 -31.11 13.71
CA HIS A 80 -2.86 -31.65 14.93
C HIS A 80 -3.91 -31.72 16.05
N PRO A 81 -4.02 -32.82 16.81
CA PRO A 81 -5.05 -33.00 17.83
C PRO A 81 -5.04 -31.89 18.90
N LEU A 82 -3.86 -31.41 19.30
CA LEU A 82 -3.73 -30.28 20.22
C LEU A 82 -4.30 -28.96 19.63
N PHE A 83 -4.16 -28.72 18.34
CA PHE A 83 -4.68 -27.48 17.72
C PHE A 83 -6.20 -27.44 17.74
N ILE A 84 -6.82 -28.60 17.53
CA ILE A 84 -8.27 -28.82 17.59
C ILE A 84 -8.75 -28.76 19.04
N GLU A 85 -8.07 -29.44 19.96
CA GLU A 85 -8.42 -29.49 21.39
C GLU A 85 -8.41 -28.09 22.04
N TYR A 86 -7.42 -27.26 21.71
CA TYR A 86 -7.31 -25.90 22.23
C TYR A 86 -8.13 -24.87 21.43
N LYS A 87 -8.92 -25.29 20.42
CA LYS A 87 -9.76 -24.39 19.60
C LYS A 87 -8.96 -23.19 19.06
N VAL A 88 -7.70 -23.40 18.69
CA VAL A 88 -6.79 -22.31 18.32
C VAL A 88 -7.34 -21.52 17.13
N GLU A 89 -8.04 -22.19 16.22
CA GLU A 89 -8.73 -21.54 15.10
C GLU A 89 -9.80 -20.53 15.53
N GLU A 90 -10.58 -20.82 16.58
CA GLU A 90 -11.57 -19.88 17.12
C GLU A 90 -10.89 -18.62 17.70
N TYR A 91 -9.73 -18.78 18.35
CA TYR A 91 -8.94 -17.65 18.85
C TYR A 91 -8.33 -16.81 17.72
N ILE A 92 -7.84 -17.45 16.66
CA ILE A 92 -7.34 -16.76 15.47
C ILE A 92 -8.46 -15.95 14.81
N GLN A 93 -9.65 -16.53 14.64
CA GLN A 93 -10.81 -15.83 14.09
C GLN A 93 -11.26 -14.67 14.99
N CYS A 94 -11.25 -14.87 16.31
CA CYS A 94 -11.56 -13.80 17.27
C CYS A 94 -10.56 -12.64 17.19
N ALA A 95 -9.27 -12.95 17.09
CA ALA A 95 -8.22 -11.94 16.90
C ALA A 95 -8.38 -11.20 15.57
N GLN A 96 -8.69 -11.90 14.48
CA GLN A 96 -8.99 -11.29 13.18
C GLN A 96 -10.22 -10.37 13.25
N ASN A 97 -11.30 -10.80 13.91
CA ASN A 97 -12.48 -9.96 14.10
C ASN A 97 -12.20 -8.73 14.95
N ARG A 98 -11.35 -8.86 15.98
CA ARG A 98 -10.96 -7.73 16.81
C ARG A 98 -10.08 -6.76 16.02
N TRP A 99 -9.18 -7.27 15.19
CA TRP A 99 -8.38 -6.45 14.28
C TRP A 99 -9.27 -5.68 13.30
N SER A 100 -10.19 -6.35 12.62
CA SER A 100 -11.10 -5.74 11.65
C SER A 100 -12.04 -4.71 12.28
N THR A 101 -12.47 -4.94 13.52
CA THR A 101 -13.39 -4.02 14.21
C THR A 101 -12.69 -2.78 14.76
N TYR A 102 -11.49 -2.92 15.33
CA TYR A 102 -10.86 -1.84 16.09
C TYR A 102 -9.64 -1.23 15.42
N VAL A 103 -8.82 -2.03 14.74
CA VAL A 103 -7.55 -1.56 14.19
C VAL A 103 -7.69 -1.14 12.74
N TYR A 104 -8.41 -1.94 11.94
CA TYR A 104 -8.66 -1.64 10.54
C TYR A 104 -9.25 -0.23 10.30
N PRO A 105 -10.26 0.27 11.04
CA PRO A 105 -10.77 1.62 10.79
C PRO A 105 -9.73 2.72 11.06
N LEU A 106 -8.84 2.54 12.04
CA LEU A 106 -7.75 3.48 12.31
C LEU A 106 -6.71 3.49 11.17
N VAL A 107 -6.37 2.30 10.67
CA VAL A 107 -5.46 2.15 9.52
C VAL A 107 -6.09 2.78 8.27
N GLN A 108 -7.39 2.59 8.06
CA GLN A 108 -8.11 3.19 6.94
C GLN A 108 -8.12 4.73 7.01
N GLN A 109 -8.31 5.32 8.19
CA GLN A 109 -8.20 6.77 8.38
C GLN A 109 -6.79 7.30 8.10
N LEU A 110 -5.76 6.56 8.52
CA LEU A 110 -4.37 6.90 8.23
C LEU A 110 -4.08 6.87 6.71
N TYR A 111 -4.64 5.89 6.00
CA TYR A 111 -4.57 5.81 4.55
C TYR A 111 -5.29 6.99 3.86
N GLN A 112 -6.48 7.37 4.32
CA GLN A 112 -7.18 8.58 3.83
C GLN A 112 -6.35 9.85 4.02
N PHE A 113 -5.71 10.01 5.19
CA PHE A 113 -4.84 11.16 5.44
C PHE A 113 -3.60 11.16 4.53
N THR A 114 -3.04 9.98 4.29
CA THR A 114 -1.89 9.79 3.39
C THR A 114 -2.26 10.20 1.95
N ASP A 115 -3.46 9.88 1.49
CA ASP A 115 -3.97 10.25 0.17
C ASP A 115 -4.09 11.78 -0.02
N VAL A 116 -4.68 12.47 0.96
CA VAL A 116 -4.76 13.93 0.95
C VAL A 116 -3.37 14.59 1.01
N THR A 117 -2.44 13.98 1.74
CA THR A 117 -1.07 14.50 1.85
C THR A 117 -0.30 14.28 0.54
N GLU A 118 -0.40 13.10 -0.07
CA GLU A 118 0.23 12.74 -1.34
C GLU A 118 -0.15 13.74 -2.45
N THR A 119 -1.42 14.10 -2.50
CA THR A 119 -1.98 14.98 -3.54
C THR A 119 -1.51 16.41 -3.37
N ARG A 120 -1.48 16.92 -2.13
CA ARG A 120 -0.88 18.24 -1.83
C ARG A 120 0.61 18.30 -2.14
N VAL A 121 1.37 17.27 -1.76
CA VAL A 121 2.80 17.21 -2.06
C VAL A 121 3.04 17.17 -3.56
N TYR A 122 2.24 16.41 -4.31
CA TYR A 122 2.35 16.40 -5.76
C TYR A 122 2.05 17.76 -6.38
N ASP A 123 1.00 18.44 -5.93
CA ASP A 123 0.66 19.77 -6.44
C ASP A 123 1.80 20.76 -6.21
N GLU A 124 2.40 20.78 -5.01
CA GLU A 124 3.56 21.62 -4.70
C GLU A 124 4.78 21.26 -5.56
N VAL A 125 5.14 19.98 -5.65
CA VAL A 125 6.28 19.52 -6.46
C VAL A 125 6.07 19.84 -7.94
N SER A 126 4.85 19.69 -8.46
CA SER A 126 4.51 20.02 -9.84
C SER A 126 4.62 21.52 -10.10
N ALA A 127 4.27 22.37 -9.13
CA ALA A 127 4.43 23.81 -9.23
C ALA A 127 5.91 24.22 -9.27
N TYR A 128 6.75 23.62 -8.41
CA TYR A 128 8.21 23.83 -8.46
C TYR A 128 8.82 23.33 -9.77
N TYR A 129 8.37 22.18 -10.28
CA TYR A 129 8.85 21.63 -11.54
C TYR A 129 8.48 22.53 -12.72
N LYS A 130 7.24 23.02 -12.79
CA LYS A 130 6.81 23.98 -13.81
C LYS A 130 7.61 25.29 -13.73
N GLN A 131 7.85 25.82 -12.54
CA GLN A 131 8.70 27.01 -12.37
C GLN A 131 10.14 26.77 -12.83
N ALA A 132 10.70 25.59 -12.57
CA ALA A 132 12.03 25.23 -13.04
C ALA A 132 12.07 25.06 -14.57
N GLU A 133 11.05 24.45 -15.15
CA GLU A 133 10.92 24.25 -16.59
C GLU A 133 10.74 25.58 -17.33
N GLU A 134 9.94 26.50 -16.79
CA GLU A 134 9.79 27.87 -17.29
C GLU A 134 11.10 28.67 -17.21
N PHE A 135 11.89 28.49 -16.14
CA PHE A 135 13.21 29.11 -16.02
C PHE A 135 14.21 28.58 -17.05
N VAL A 136 14.21 27.27 -17.29
CA VAL A 136 15.09 26.63 -18.28
C VAL A 136 14.67 26.97 -19.72
N HIS A 137 13.38 26.93 -20.02
CA HIS A 137 12.86 27.32 -21.34
C HIS A 137 12.93 28.82 -21.60
N GLY A 138 12.81 29.65 -20.57
CA GLY A 138 13.02 31.09 -20.64
C GLY A 138 14.47 31.44 -20.97
N LYS A 139 15.44 30.71 -20.40
CA LYS A 139 16.86 30.84 -20.76
C LYS A 139 17.18 30.37 -22.19
N LEU A 140 16.55 29.29 -22.65
CA LEU A 140 16.74 28.76 -24.02
C LEU A 140 16.20 29.67 -25.14
N LYS A 141 15.40 30.69 -24.82
CA LYS A 141 14.91 31.69 -25.78
C LYS A 141 15.77 32.97 -25.83
N GLN A 142 16.75 33.12 -24.94
CA GLN A 142 17.64 34.27 -24.88
C GLN A 142 19.04 34.03 -25.46
N ASP A 143 19.39 32.77 -25.77
CA ASP A 143 20.51 32.39 -26.64
C ASP A 143 20.01 32.17 -28.08
#